data_AF-A0A932PLQ5-F1
#
_entry.id   AF-A0A932PLQ5-F1
#
_cell.length_a   1.000
_cell.length_b   1.000
_cell.length_c   1.000
_cell.angle_alpha   90.00
_cell.angle_beta   90.00
_cell.angle_gamma   90.00
#
_symmetry.space_group_name_H-M   'P 1'
#
loop_
_entity.id
_entity.type
_entity.pdbx_description
1 polymer ?
#
loop_
_entity_poly.entity_id
_entity_poly.type
_entity_poly.pdbx_seq_one_letter_code
_entity_poly.pdbx_strand_id
1 'polypeptide(L)'
;MPRPATLPVIDWKAVFDSGLDYKAWLEAAESEDQRGKIEAQRQALNLERPVAAYLAALPRPVHVVAIAEDWCGDVVRHAPVLERMAEAGPALKVRYIRREQHPDVFVRFLTNGGEAIPKFIFLSEGFVECGHWGPMPERCKELISRGKACGDVAAARKKVSVLYEQDTARREVVAELLRLVETAVCPEP
;
A
#
# COMPACT_ATOMS: atom_id res chain seq x y z
N MET A 1 -36.69 15.27 -2.46
CA MET A 1 -35.77 14.27 -1.86
C MET A 1 -34.63 15.04 -1.20
N PRO A 2 -34.29 14.78 0.08
CA PRO A 2 -33.10 15.37 0.67
C PRO A 2 -31.89 14.94 -0.16
N ARG A 3 -31.01 15.89 -0.51
CA ARG A 3 -29.74 15.52 -1.15
C ARG A 3 -28.94 14.68 -0.15
N PRO A 4 -28.38 13.54 -0.55
CA PRO A 4 -27.47 12.81 0.33
C PRO A 4 -26.33 13.74 0.75
N ALA A 5 -25.82 13.56 1.96
CA ALA A 5 -24.65 14.29 2.42
C ALA A 5 -23.52 14.09 1.42
N THR A 6 -23.01 15.18 0.84
CA THR A 6 -21.82 15.12 0.00
C THR A 6 -20.64 14.86 0.91
N LEU A 7 -19.99 13.70 0.74
CA LEU A 7 -18.68 13.48 1.34
C LEU A 7 -17.74 14.59 0.85
N PRO A 8 -16.91 15.16 1.74
CA PRO A 8 -16.00 16.22 1.35
C PRO A 8 -15.09 15.75 0.20
N VAL A 9 -14.74 16.64 -0.71
CA VAL A 9 -13.74 16.30 -1.74
C VAL A 9 -12.38 16.26 -1.06
N ILE A 10 -11.60 15.20 -1.30
CA ILE A 10 -10.22 15.11 -0.79
C ILE A 10 -9.33 15.94 -1.70
N ASP A 11 -8.55 16.84 -1.12
CA ASP A 11 -7.42 17.46 -1.80
C ASP A 11 -6.22 16.49 -1.77
N TRP A 12 -6.19 15.58 -2.74
CA TRP A 12 -5.15 14.55 -2.83
C TRP A 12 -3.75 15.12 -2.96
N LYS A 13 -3.61 16.31 -3.57
CA LYS A 13 -2.32 16.98 -3.69
C LYS A 13 -1.84 17.43 -2.31
N ALA A 14 -2.69 18.09 -1.53
CA ALA A 14 -2.34 18.51 -0.17
C ALA A 14 -2.03 17.31 0.75
N VAL A 15 -2.81 16.22 0.65
CA VAL A 15 -2.54 14.99 1.40
C VAL A 15 -1.18 14.40 1.01
N PHE A 16 -0.89 14.29 -0.28
CA PHE A 16 0.39 13.79 -0.76
C PHE A 16 1.57 14.66 -0.31
N ASP A 17 1.46 15.98 -0.45
CA ASP A 17 2.50 16.94 -0.08
C ASP A 17 2.78 16.97 1.43
N SER A 18 1.80 16.58 2.26
CA SER A 18 1.98 16.46 3.71
C SER A 18 2.75 15.21 4.17
N GLY A 19 2.89 14.22 3.28
CA GLY A 19 3.53 12.96 3.60
C GLY A 19 5.06 13.02 3.56
N LEU A 20 5.68 12.12 4.33
CA LEU A 20 7.12 11.96 4.37
C LEU A 20 7.60 11.12 3.18
N ASP A 21 8.81 11.32 2.68
CA ASP A 21 9.45 10.27 1.87
C ASP A 21 9.79 9.05 2.75
N TYR A 22 10.17 7.94 2.11
CA TYR A 22 10.48 6.69 2.78
C TYR A 22 11.54 6.84 3.88
N LYS A 23 12.62 7.58 3.59
CA LYS A 23 13.71 7.76 4.56
C LYS A 23 13.22 8.51 5.79
N ALA A 24 12.56 9.65 5.61
CA ALA A 24 12.03 10.43 6.71
C ALA A 24 10.94 9.68 7.50
N TRP A 25 10.08 8.92 6.81
CA TRP A 25 9.09 8.05 7.44
C TRP A 25 9.74 6.97 8.31
N LEU A 26 10.79 6.33 7.80
CA LEU A 26 11.50 5.27 8.50
C LEU A 26 12.34 5.79 9.67
N GLU A 27 12.89 7.00 9.57
CA GLU A 27 13.55 7.71 10.67
C GLU A 27 12.56 8.09 11.78
N ALA A 28 11.31 8.39 11.42
CA ALA A 28 10.22 8.69 12.34
C ALA A 28 9.49 7.44 12.90
N ALA A 29 9.98 6.23 12.59
CA ALA A 29 9.47 4.97 13.12
C ALA A 29 9.65 4.92 14.64
N GLU A 30 8.65 4.40 15.36
CA GLU A 30 8.65 4.31 16.81
C GLU A 30 9.57 3.18 17.32
N SER A 31 9.72 2.12 16.53
CA SER A 31 10.49 0.93 16.90
C SER A 31 11.72 0.73 16.02
N GLU A 32 12.91 0.75 16.64
CA GLU A 32 14.16 0.47 15.94
C GLU A 32 14.21 -0.96 15.36
N ASP A 33 13.60 -1.93 16.05
CA ASP A 33 13.50 -3.32 15.59
C ASP A 33 12.61 -3.43 14.34
N GLN A 34 11.45 -2.78 14.33
CA GLN A 34 10.58 -2.78 13.15
C GLN A 34 11.23 -2.03 11.98
N ARG A 35 11.89 -0.90 12.26
CA ARG A 35 12.72 -0.19 11.28
C ARG A 35 13.75 -1.11 10.63
N GLY A 36 14.49 -1.87 11.44
CA GLY A 36 15.47 -2.84 10.95
C GLY A 36 14.84 -3.93 10.08
N LYS A 37 13.66 -4.45 10.46
CA LYS A 37 12.94 -5.47 9.69
C LYS A 37 12.40 -4.96 8.36
N ILE A 38 11.84 -3.75 8.35
CA ILE A 38 11.36 -3.06 7.14
C ILE A 38 12.52 -2.93 6.16
N GLU A 39 13.65 -2.41 6.63
CA GLU A 39 14.81 -2.15 5.79
C GLU A 39 15.47 -3.43 5.29
N ALA A 40 15.60 -4.46 6.14
CA ALA A 40 16.10 -5.77 5.74
C ALA A 40 15.21 -6.41 4.66
N GLN A 41 13.89 -6.32 4.79
CA GLN A 41 12.97 -6.82 3.77
C GLN A 41 13.07 -6.06 2.45
N ARG A 42 13.24 -4.74 2.51
CA ARG A 42 13.44 -3.90 1.31
C ARG A 42 14.70 -4.30 0.56
N GLN A 43 15.82 -4.44 1.28
CA GLN A 43 17.12 -4.79 0.71
C GLN A 43 17.16 -6.22 0.15
N ALA A 44 16.46 -7.16 0.78
CA ALA A 44 16.37 -8.54 0.30
C ALA A 44 15.48 -8.70 -0.94
N LEU A 45 14.59 -7.73 -1.22
CA LEU A 45 13.63 -7.84 -2.31
C LEU A 45 14.26 -7.55 -3.67
N ASN A 46 14.23 -8.57 -4.54
CA ASN A 46 14.66 -8.47 -5.93
C ASN A 46 13.45 -8.47 -6.85
N LEU A 47 13.18 -7.32 -7.48
CA LEU A 47 12.15 -7.22 -8.51
C LEU A 47 12.59 -7.95 -9.77
N GLU A 48 11.66 -8.67 -10.39
CA GLU A 48 11.92 -9.32 -11.67
C GLU A 48 12.25 -8.28 -12.74
N ARG A 49 13.21 -8.59 -13.63
CA ARG A 49 13.71 -7.63 -14.63
C ARG A 49 12.59 -6.98 -15.47
N PRO A 50 11.56 -7.70 -15.94
CA PRO A 50 10.47 -7.07 -16.68
C PRO A 50 9.71 -6.03 -15.87
N VAL A 51 9.45 -6.30 -14.58
CA VAL A 51 8.76 -5.37 -13.68
C VAL A 51 9.60 -4.12 -13.46
N ALA A 52 10.89 -4.29 -13.15
CA ALA A 52 11.79 -3.16 -12.95
C ALA A 52 11.94 -2.30 -14.22
N ALA A 53 12.05 -2.94 -15.40
CA ALA A 53 12.14 -2.24 -16.68
C ALA A 53 10.85 -1.46 -17.00
N TYR A 54 9.68 -2.05 -16.73
CA TYR A 54 8.40 -1.36 -16.89
C TYR A 54 8.29 -0.13 -15.98
N LEU A 55 8.60 -0.27 -14.68
CA LEU A 55 8.58 0.83 -13.72
C LEU A 55 9.54 1.96 -14.09
N ALA A 56 10.74 1.63 -14.59
CA ALA A 56 11.72 2.60 -15.06
C ALA A 56 11.24 3.39 -16.30
N ALA A 57 10.34 2.80 -17.10
CA ALA A 57 9.87 3.34 -18.37
C ALA A 57 8.46 3.97 -18.29
N LEU A 58 7.91 4.19 -17.08
CA LEU A 58 6.60 4.80 -16.92
C LEU A 58 6.53 6.16 -17.66
N PRO A 59 5.54 6.38 -18.54
CA PRO A 59 5.49 7.55 -19.41
C PRO A 59 5.05 8.84 -18.70
N ARG A 60 4.53 8.73 -17.47
CA ARG A 60 4.09 9.86 -16.65
C ARG A 60 4.18 9.52 -15.15
N PRO A 61 4.20 10.51 -14.26
CA PRO A 61 4.19 10.29 -12.82
C PRO A 61 2.94 9.54 -12.34
N VAL A 62 3.15 8.66 -11.37
CA VAL A 62 2.11 8.04 -10.55
C VAL A 62 2.40 8.42 -9.11
N HIS A 63 1.43 8.99 -8.41
CA HIS A 63 1.58 9.38 -7.01
C HIS A 63 0.91 8.33 -6.12
N VAL A 64 1.57 7.95 -5.02
CA VAL A 64 1.03 7.01 -4.05
C VAL A 64 1.07 7.62 -2.66
N VAL A 65 -0.10 7.70 -2.01
CA VAL A 65 -0.21 8.00 -0.59
C VAL A 65 -0.27 6.68 0.18
N ALA A 66 0.75 6.43 1.00
CA ALA A 66 0.88 5.23 1.81
C ALA A 66 0.52 5.54 3.28
N ILE A 67 -0.65 5.10 3.73
CA ILE A 67 -1.03 5.13 5.14
C ILE A 67 -0.37 3.93 5.82
N ALA A 68 0.70 4.17 6.58
CA ALA A 68 1.57 3.13 7.10
C ALA A 68 2.20 3.53 8.44
N GLU A 69 2.07 2.65 9.43
CA GLU A 69 2.66 2.80 10.77
C GLU A 69 3.49 1.56 11.10
N ASP A 70 4.71 1.76 11.56
CA ASP A 70 5.79 0.76 11.64
C ASP A 70 5.52 -0.38 12.64
N TRP A 71 4.64 -0.15 13.61
CA TRP A 71 4.23 -1.19 14.58
C TRP A 71 3.39 -2.31 13.95
N CYS A 72 2.81 -2.10 12.76
CA CYS A 72 1.94 -3.08 12.11
C CYS A 72 2.74 -4.11 11.30
N GLY A 73 2.55 -5.41 11.60
CA GLY A 73 3.26 -6.49 10.90
C GLY A 73 2.99 -6.58 9.39
N ASP A 74 1.80 -6.19 8.93
CA ASP A 74 1.50 -6.11 7.49
C ASP A 74 2.19 -4.89 6.84
N VAL A 75 2.35 -3.77 7.57
CA VAL A 75 3.15 -2.63 7.10
C VAL A 75 4.61 -3.04 6.94
N VAL A 76 5.16 -3.69 7.97
CA VAL A 76 6.54 -4.22 7.96
C VAL A 76 6.78 -5.17 6.78
N ARG A 77 5.75 -5.87 6.33
CA ARG A 77 5.82 -6.81 5.22
C ARG A 77 5.71 -6.16 3.84
N HIS A 78 4.79 -5.20 3.69
CA HIS A 78 4.33 -4.73 2.38
C HIS A 78 4.80 -3.32 2.01
N ALA A 79 5.07 -2.44 2.98
CA ALA A 79 5.65 -1.13 2.70
C ALA A 79 7.03 -1.21 2.01
N PRO A 80 7.93 -2.16 2.38
CA PRO A 80 9.17 -2.39 1.64
C PRO A 80 8.99 -2.75 0.16
N VAL A 81 7.89 -3.43 -0.18
CA VAL A 81 7.60 -3.84 -1.57
C VAL A 81 7.26 -2.62 -2.41
N LEU A 82 6.38 -1.75 -1.90
CA LEU A 82 6.02 -0.51 -2.56
C LEU A 82 7.25 0.38 -2.77
N GLU A 83 8.09 0.54 -1.74
CA GLU A 83 9.30 1.37 -1.86
C GLU A 83 10.27 0.79 -2.90
N ARG A 84 10.49 -0.52 -2.89
CA ARG A 84 11.37 -1.16 -3.86
C ARG A 84 10.90 -0.94 -5.31
N MET A 85 9.59 -0.90 -5.53
CA MET A 85 9.00 -0.54 -6.82
C MET A 85 9.26 0.93 -7.18
N ALA A 86 9.12 1.85 -6.22
CA ALA A 86 9.39 3.27 -6.42
C ALA A 86 10.87 3.53 -6.76
N GLU A 87 11.80 2.81 -6.12
CA GLU A 87 13.23 2.88 -6.44
C GLU A 87 13.55 2.42 -7.87
N ALA A 88 12.80 1.43 -8.38
CA ALA A 88 12.97 0.95 -9.74
C ALA A 88 12.37 1.89 -10.79
N GLY A 89 11.37 2.69 -10.42
CA GLY A 89 10.67 3.61 -11.31
C GLY A 89 10.61 5.03 -10.77
N PRO A 90 11.51 5.94 -11.19
CA PRO A 90 11.55 7.31 -10.65
C PRO A 90 10.26 8.12 -10.84
N ALA A 91 9.36 7.72 -11.74
CA ALA A 91 8.05 8.34 -11.94
C ALA A 91 7.00 7.86 -10.92
N LEU A 92 7.22 6.74 -10.23
CA LEU A 92 6.38 6.27 -9.12
C LEU A 92 6.82 6.99 -7.84
N LYS A 93 6.03 7.99 -7.43
CA LYS A 93 6.33 8.84 -6.27
C LYS A 93 5.51 8.38 -5.07
N VAL A 94 6.17 7.98 -4.00
CA VAL A 94 5.51 7.49 -2.78
C VAL A 94 5.70 8.48 -1.64
N ARG A 95 4.62 8.78 -0.93
CA ARG A 95 4.63 9.57 0.31
C ARG A 95 3.89 8.82 1.41
N TYR A 96 4.45 8.82 2.60
CA TYR A 96 3.96 8.07 3.74
C TYR A 96 3.29 9.00 4.75
N ILE A 97 2.10 8.62 5.19
CA ILE A 97 1.32 9.34 6.20
C ILE A 97 0.85 8.40 7.32
N ARG A 98 0.59 8.96 8.50
CA ARG A 98 -0.05 8.27 9.63
C ARG A 98 -1.57 8.41 9.53
N ARG A 99 -2.34 7.46 10.09
CA ARG A 99 -3.80 7.49 10.05
C ARG A 99 -4.40 8.76 10.67
N GLU A 100 -3.74 9.28 11.71
CA GLU A 100 -4.18 10.46 12.45
C GLU A 100 -3.99 11.79 11.70
N GLN A 101 -3.13 11.83 10.67
CA GLN A 101 -2.84 13.08 9.95
C GLN A 101 -4.04 13.54 9.10
N HIS A 102 -4.78 12.58 8.52
CA HIS A 102 -5.94 12.83 7.66
C HIS A 102 -7.05 11.80 7.96
N PRO A 103 -7.76 11.95 9.09
CA PRO A 103 -8.75 10.94 9.53
C PRO A 103 -9.93 10.79 8.56
N ASP A 104 -10.30 11.86 7.86
CA ASP A 104 -11.33 11.91 6.82
C ASP A 104 -10.93 11.20 5.51
N VAL A 105 -9.62 11.09 5.26
CA VAL A 105 -9.05 10.23 4.22
C VAL A 105 -9.06 8.78 4.68
N PHE A 106 -8.52 8.50 5.87
CA PHE A 106 -8.37 7.13 6.36
C PHE A 106 -9.69 6.37 6.47
N VAL A 107 -10.75 7.02 6.96
CA VAL A 107 -12.09 6.41 7.10
C VAL A 107 -12.67 5.90 5.78
N ARG A 108 -12.24 6.41 4.62
CA ARG A 108 -12.71 5.94 3.31
C ARG A 108 -12.14 4.59 2.91
N PHE A 109 -11.03 4.18 3.53
CA PHE A 109 -10.28 2.99 3.13
C PHE A 109 -10.33 1.86 4.17
N LEU A 110 -11.31 1.90 5.09
CA LEU A 110 -11.50 0.83 6.08
C LEU A 110 -11.74 -0.53 5.41
N THR A 111 -11.12 -1.59 5.95
CA THR A 111 -11.36 -2.96 5.47
C THR A 111 -12.45 -3.62 6.29
N ASN A 112 -13.64 -3.77 5.70
CA ASN A 112 -14.81 -4.34 6.37
C ASN A 112 -15.12 -3.62 7.69
N GLY A 113 -15.04 -2.28 7.67
CA GLY A 113 -15.19 -1.41 8.85
C GLY A 113 -14.00 -1.40 9.81
N GLY A 114 -12.94 -2.20 9.56
CA GLY A 114 -11.74 -2.24 10.38
C GLY A 114 -10.65 -1.29 9.89
N GLU A 115 -9.90 -0.73 10.84
CA GLU A 115 -8.78 0.20 10.64
C GLU A 115 -7.48 -0.49 10.22
N ALA A 116 -7.56 -1.43 9.27
CA ALA A 116 -6.38 -2.19 8.86
C ALA A 116 -5.46 -1.36 7.96
N ILE A 117 -4.15 -1.48 8.21
CA ILE A 117 -3.07 -0.84 7.45
C ILE A 117 -2.04 -1.90 7.00
N PRO A 118 -1.24 -1.65 5.96
CA PRO A 118 -1.12 -0.42 5.18
C PRO A 118 -2.34 -0.13 4.29
N LYS A 119 -2.44 1.12 3.82
CA LYS A 119 -3.26 1.50 2.66
C LYS A 119 -2.41 2.24 1.66
N PHE A 120 -2.40 1.79 0.41
CA PHE A 120 -1.68 2.46 -0.67
C PHE A 120 -2.70 2.99 -1.65
N ILE A 121 -2.86 4.30 -1.73
CA ILE A 121 -3.80 4.96 -2.61
C ILE A 121 -3.02 5.44 -3.83
N PHE A 122 -3.38 4.91 -5.00
CA PHE A 122 -2.73 5.23 -6.27
C PHE A 122 -3.49 6.35 -6.97
N LEU A 123 -2.74 7.37 -7.35
CA LEU A 123 -3.23 8.58 -7.98
C LEU A 123 -2.53 8.77 -9.33
N SER A 124 -3.27 9.29 -10.31
CA SER A 124 -2.69 9.73 -11.58
C SER A 124 -1.73 10.92 -11.40
N GLU A 125 -1.08 11.33 -12.49
CA GLU A 125 -0.28 12.57 -12.53
C GLU A 125 -1.07 13.80 -12.04
N GLY A 126 -2.37 13.85 -12.34
CA GLY A 126 -3.28 14.92 -11.93
C GLY A 126 -3.90 14.76 -10.53
N PHE A 127 -3.38 13.87 -9.68
CA PHE A 127 -3.91 13.58 -8.33
C PHE A 127 -5.34 13.05 -8.32
N VAL A 128 -5.78 12.36 -9.38
CA VAL A 128 -7.06 11.66 -9.42
C VAL A 128 -6.90 10.27 -8.83
N GLU A 129 -7.75 9.88 -7.89
CA GLU A 129 -7.76 8.53 -7.31
C GLU A 129 -8.11 7.47 -8.35
N CYS A 130 -7.18 6.56 -8.62
CA CYS A 130 -7.32 5.48 -9.60
C CYS A 130 -7.60 4.12 -8.94
N GLY A 131 -7.31 4.00 -7.64
CA GLY A 131 -7.58 2.79 -6.87
C GLY A 131 -6.75 2.75 -5.60
N HIS A 132 -6.96 1.72 -4.79
CA HIS A 132 -6.22 1.54 -3.55
C HIS A 132 -5.93 0.05 -3.27
N TRP A 133 -4.89 -0.19 -2.49
CA TRP A 133 -4.46 -1.50 -2.04
C TRP A 133 -4.37 -1.57 -0.52
N GLY A 134 -4.55 -2.78 0.04
CA GLY A 134 -4.23 -3.08 1.43
C GLY A 134 -5.41 -3.57 2.28
N PRO A 135 -5.13 -4.13 3.48
CA PRO A 135 -3.81 -4.20 4.14
C PRO A 135 -2.88 -5.29 3.63
N MET A 136 -3.42 -6.26 2.90
CA MET A 136 -2.72 -7.47 2.46
C MET A 136 -3.27 -7.91 1.10
N PRO A 137 -2.62 -8.88 0.42
CA PRO A 137 -3.11 -9.42 -0.85
C PRO A 137 -4.57 -9.85 -0.79
N GLU A 138 -5.29 -9.76 -1.91
CA GLU A 138 -6.73 -10.04 -1.96
C GLU A 138 -7.05 -11.44 -1.41
N ARG A 139 -6.25 -12.43 -1.82
CA ARG A 139 -6.36 -13.81 -1.34
C ARG A 139 -6.19 -13.93 0.17
N CYS A 140 -5.29 -13.14 0.77
CA CYS A 140 -5.09 -13.12 2.22
C CYS A 140 -6.26 -12.44 2.94
N LYS A 141 -6.79 -11.33 2.40
CA LYS A 141 -7.99 -10.65 2.93
C LYS A 141 -9.20 -11.59 2.93
N GLU A 142 -9.36 -12.36 1.86
CA GLU A 142 -10.43 -13.34 1.73
C GLU A 142 -10.30 -14.44 2.79
N LEU A 143 -9.11 -15.01 2.99
CA LEU A 143 -8.87 -16.01 4.04
C LEU A 143 -9.23 -15.49 5.43
N ILE A 144 -8.80 -14.27 5.77
CA ILE A 144 -9.14 -13.65 7.05
C ILE A 144 -10.64 -13.43 7.18
N SER A 145 -11.32 -12.99 6.11
CA SER A 145 -12.77 -12.77 6.11
C SER A 145 -13.54 -14.09 6.29
N ARG A 146 -13.11 -15.16 5.60
CA ARG A 146 -13.65 -16.51 5.80
C ARG A 146 -13.43 -17.01 7.23
N GLY A 147 -12.24 -16.78 7.79
CA GLY A 147 -11.92 -17.09 9.19
C GLY A 147 -12.82 -16.36 10.17
N LYS A 148 -13.10 -15.07 9.94
CA LYS A 148 -14.07 -14.31 10.75
C LYS A 148 -15.48 -14.89 10.62
N ALA A 149 -15.91 -15.22 9.40
CA ALA A 149 -17.24 -15.76 9.13
C ALA A 149 -17.48 -17.12 9.80
N CYS A 150 -16.47 -18.00 9.85
CA CYS A 150 -16.57 -19.31 10.50
C CYS A 150 -16.13 -19.33 11.98
N GLY A 151 -15.71 -18.19 12.54
CA GLY A 151 -15.24 -18.09 13.92
C GLY A 151 -13.82 -18.61 14.19
N ASP A 152 -13.05 -18.97 13.15
CA ASP A 152 -11.67 -19.48 13.25
C ASP A 152 -10.65 -18.59 12.51
N VAL A 153 -10.43 -17.40 13.08
CA VAL A 153 -9.42 -16.46 12.58
C VAL A 153 -7.99 -17.00 12.76
N ALA A 154 -7.76 -17.85 13.76
CA ALA A 154 -6.44 -18.43 14.03
C ALA A 154 -6.00 -19.36 12.89
N ALA A 155 -6.88 -20.25 12.41
CA ALA A 155 -6.61 -21.07 11.24
C ALA A 155 -6.42 -20.23 9.97
N ALA A 156 -7.20 -19.17 9.79
CA ALA A 156 -7.02 -18.25 8.66
C ALA A 156 -5.64 -17.58 8.68
N ARG A 157 -5.18 -17.08 9.84
CA ARG A 157 -3.84 -16.50 9.99
C ARG A 157 -2.72 -17.51 9.71
N LYS A 158 -2.88 -18.77 10.14
CA LYS A 158 -1.92 -19.83 9.80
C LYS A 158 -1.83 -20.04 8.29
N LYS A 159 -2.96 -20.07 7.59
CA LYS A 159 -2.99 -20.17 6.11
C LYS A 159 -2.32 -18.98 5.45
N VAL A 160 -2.56 -17.76 5.94
CA VAL A 160 -1.89 -16.55 5.44
C VAL A 160 -0.37 -16.62 5.67
N SER A 161 0.10 -17.08 6.83
CA SER A 161 1.54 -17.28 7.08
C SER A 161 2.16 -18.23 6.06
N VAL A 162 1.51 -19.37 5.80
CA VAL A 162 1.98 -20.34 4.79
C VAL A 162 2.06 -19.72 3.40
N LEU A 163 1.07 -18.91 3.00
CA LEU A 163 1.14 -18.19 1.71
C LEU A 163 2.34 -17.25 1.65
N TYR A 164 2.59 -16.49 2.72
CA TYR A 164 3.73 -15.59 2.78
C TYR A 164 5.09 -16.30 2.81
N GLU A 165 5.16 -17.50 3.36
CA GLU A 165 6.37 -18.35 3.36
C GLU A 165 6.62 -18.96 1.98
N GLN A 166 5.56 -19.24 1.21
CA GLN A 166 5.65 -19.75 -0.16
C GLN A 166 6.00 -18.66 -1.19
N ASP A 167 5.62 -17.41 -0.93
CA ASP A 167 5.92 -16.25 -1.80
C ASP A 167 6.98 -15.34 -1.16
N THR A 168 8.19 -15.87 -1.00
CA THR A 168 9.34 -15.10 -0.47
C THR A 168 9.74 -13.93 -1.37
N ALA A 169 9.49 -14.05 -2.68
CA ALA A 169 9.75 -13.01 -3.67
C ALA A 169 8.66 -11.93 -3.75
N ARG A 170 7.59 -12.04 -2.95
CA ARG A 170 6.47 -11.08 -2.89
C ARG A 170 5.78 -10.86 -4.25
N ARG A 171 5.78 -11.88 -5.12
CA ARG A 171 5.23 -11.79 -6.47
C ARG A 171 3.76 -11.40 -6.47
N GLU A 172 2.97 -11.92 -5.53
CA GLU A 172 1.53 -11.62 -5.46
C GLU A 172 1.30 -10.13 -5.16
N VAL A 173 2.02 -9.60 -4.17
CA VAL A 173 1.97 -8.17 -3.80
C VAL A 173 2.44 -7.30 -4.96
N VAL A 174 3.61 -7.60 -5.55
CA VAL A 174 4.16 -6.85 -6.68
C VAL A 174 3.17 -6.82 -7.85
N ALA A 175 2.56 -7.95 -8.19
CA ALA A 175 1.58 -8.02 -9.28
C ALA A 175 0.32 -7.20 -8.98
N GLU A 176 -0.18 -7.23 -7.75
CA GLU A 176 -1.34 -6.43 -7.34
C GLU A 176 -1.04 -4.92 -7.38
N LEU A 177 0.12 -4.50 -6.89
CA LEU A 177 0.54 -3.09 -6.94
C LEU A 177 0.80 -2.63 -8.38
N LEU A 178 1.44 -3.47 -9.19
CA LEU A 178 1.74 -3.15 -10.59
C LEU A 178 0.47 -2.88 -11.40
N ARG A 179 -0.60 -3.65 -11.19
CA ARG A 179 -1.91 -3.39 -11.85
C ARG A 179 -2.48 -2.01 -11.51
N LEU A 180 -2.27 -1.53 -10.28
CA LEU A 180 -2.73 -0.19 -9.88
C LEU A 180 -1.84 0.91 -10.49
N VAL A 181 -0.54 0.67 -10.63
CA VAL A 181 0.37 1.55 -11.38
C VAL A 181 -0.05 1.63 -12.85
N GLU A 182 -0.30 0.49 -13.49
CA GLU A 182 -0.79 0.40 -14.88
C GLU A 182 -2.09 1.18 -15.07
N THR A 183 -3.02 1.08 -14.11
CA THR A 183 -4.28 1.83 -14.13
C THR A 183 -4.02 3.34 -14.01
N ALA A 184 -3.20 3.76 -13.05
CA ALA A 184 -2.94 5.18 -12.79
C ALA A 184 -2.15 5.88 -13.89
N VAL A 185 -1.36 5.13 -14.67
CA VAL A 185 -0.55 5.64 -15.77
C VAL A 185 -1.29 5.60 -17.12
N CYS A 186 -2.48 4.99 -17.20
CA CYS A 186 -3.17 4.73 -18.46
C CYS A 186 -3.61 6.05 -19.15
N PRO A 187 -3.35 6.26 -20.46
CA PRO A 187 -3.88 7.39 -21.23
C PRO A 187 -5.34 7.24 -21.64
N GLU A 188 -5.84 6.01 -21.70
CA GLU A 188 -7.09 5.67 -22.39
C GLU A 188 -7.93 4.67 -21.55
N PRO A 189 -9.27 4.63 -21.72
CA PRO A 189 -10.15 3.70 -21.02
C PRO A 189 -10.05 2.24 -21.47
#